data_AF-A0A9Q6PX31-F1
#
_entry.id   AF-A0A9Q6PX31-F1
#
_cell.length_a   1.000
_cell.length_b   1.000
_cell.length_c   1.000
_cell.angle_alpha   90.00
_cell.angle_beta   90.00
_cell.angle_gamma   90.00
#
_symmetry.space_group_name_H-M   'P 1'
#
loop_
_entity.id
_entity.type
_entity.pdbx_description
1 polymer ?
#
loop_
_entity_poly.entity_id
_entity_poly.type
_entity_poly.pdbx_seq_one_letter_code
_entity_poly.pdbx_strand_id
1 'polypeptide(L)'
;MARSDGICERFHRTMKQEFYDIAFRKKVYNSLEELQVDVDEWLIKYNQHRPHSGKYCYGKTPMQTFQDSKHLAQEKIINKNVQSDSLINQTNVVR
;
A
#
# COMPACT_ATOMS: atom_id res chain seq x y z
N MET A 1 3.97 -14.48 -6.01
CA MET A 1 3.43 -13.51 -5.02
C MET A 1 4.61 -12.89 -4.31
N ALA A 2 4.80 -11.57 -4.39
CA ALA A 2 5.82 -10.92 -3.57
C ALA A 2 5.36 -10.98 -2.10
N ARG A 3 6.20 -11.53 -1.21
CA ARG A 3 5.97 -11.47 0.24
C ARG A 3 5.96 -9.99 0.65
N SER A 4 4.89 -9.56 1.31
CA SER A 4 4.64 -8.18 1.78
C SER A 4 5.85 -7.54 2.44
N ASP A 5 6.60 -8.35 3.20
CA ASP A 5 7.72 -7.93 4.03
C ASP A 5 8.82 -7.28 3.20
N GLY A 6 9.12 -7.81 2.01
CA GLY A 6 10.20 -7.29 1.17
C GLY A 6 9.84 -5.98 0.45
N ILE A 7 8.56 -5.69 0.25
CA ILE A 7 8.12 -4.40 -0.33
C ILE A 7 8.14 -3.33 0.76
N CYS A 8 7.59 -3.66 1.93
CA CYS A 8 7.56 -2.78 3.09
C CYS A 8 8.97 -2.39 3.54
N GLU A 9 9.89 -3.36 3.64
CA GLU A 9 11.28 -3.12 4.00
C GLU A 9 11.98 -2.18 3.01
N ARG A 10 11.80 -2.40 1.70
CA ARG A 10 12.38 -1.53 0.65
C ARG A 10 11.82 -0.11 0.70
N PHE A 11 10.52 0.03 0.99
CA PHE A 11 9.91 1.35 1.16
C PHE A 11 10.52 2.09 2.36
N HIS A 12 10.61 1.45 3.54
CA HIS A 12 11.21 2.07 4.72
C HIS A 12 12.68 2.45 4.51
N ARG A 13 13.46 1.62 3.80
CA ARG A 13 14.83 1.95 3.41
C ARG A 13 14.90 3.19 2.52
N THR A 14 13.98 3.29 1.56
CA THR A 14 13.87 4.44 0.66
C THR A 14 13.52 5.71 1.43
N MET A 15 12.52 5.65 2.32
CA MET A 15 12.13 6.77 3.18
C MET A 15 13.28 7.23 4.08
N LYS A 16 14.04 6.30 4.66
CA LYS A 16 15.24 6.66 5.44
C LYS A 16 16.25 7.43 4.60
N GLN A 17 16.63 6.90 3.44
CA GLN A 17 17.70 7.44 2.61
C GLN A 17 17.33 8.75 1.90
N GLU A 18 16.11 8.82 1.38
CA GLU A 18 15.65 9.94 0.55
C GLU A 18 14.93 11.03 1.34
N PHE A 19 14.41 10.74 2.54
CA PHE A 19 13.76 11.72 3.41
C PHE A 19 14.54 11.95 4.71
N TYR A 20 14.52 11.00 5.65
CA TYR A 20 14.99 11.25 7.02
C TYR A 20 16.46 11.67 7.10
N ASP A 21 17.34 10.99 6.37
CA ASP A 21 18.77 11.32 6.34
C ASP A 21 19.02 12.75 5.80
N ILE A 22 18.16 13.25 4.91
CA ILE A 22 18.29 14.59 4.32
C ILE A 22 17.61 15.64 5.22
N ALA A 23 16.39 15.37 5.67
CA ALA A 23 15.58 16.25 6.51
C ALA A 23 16.32 16.65 7.79
N PHE A 24 16.84 15.67 8.53
CA PHE A 24 17.54 15.91 9.79
C PHE A 24 18.92 16.58 9.64
N ARG A 25 19.46 16.68 8.42
CA ARG A 25 20.67 17.49 8.14
C ARG A 25 20.34 18.93 7.74
N LYS A 26 19.13 19.18 7.24
CA LYS A 26 18.73 20.48 6.67
C LYS A 26 17.92 21.33 7.64
N LYS A 27 17.12 20.70 8.51
CA LYS A 27 16.16 21.37 9.38
C LYS A 27 16.22 20.73 10.77
N VAL A 28 16.27 21.59 11.80
CA VAL A 28 16.04 21.18 13.19
C VAL A 28 14.54 21.24 13.42
N TYR A 29 13.95 20.12 13.81
CA TYR A 29 12.53 20.01 14.10
C TYR A 29 12.31 20.19 15.59
N ASN A 30 11.40 21.09 15.97
CA ASN A 30 11.11 21.36 17.39
C ASN A 30 9.89 20.59 17.89
N SER A 31 9.12 20.00 16.99
CA SER A 31 7.99 19.13 17.33
C SER A 31 7.82 17.99 16.32
N LEU A 32 7.04 16.99 16.70
CA LEU A 32 6.72 15.88 15.82
C LEU A 32 5.81 16.31 14.67
N GLU A 33 4.93 17.28 14.92
CA GLU A 33 3.99 17.83 13.93
C GLU A 33 4.74 18.51 12.78
N GLU A 34 5.81 19.27 13.08
CA GLU A 34 6.65 19.87 12.05
C GLU A 34 7.32 18.82 11.15
N LEU A 35 7.75 17.69 11.74
CA LEU A 35 8.31 16.58 10.97
C LEU A 35 7.21 15.88 10.15
N GLN A 36 6.02 15.70 10.71
CA GLN A 36 4.91 15.04 10.06
C GLN A 36 4.48 15.78 8.79
N VAL A 37 4.40 17.11 8.82
CA VAL A 37 4.08 17.94 7.64
C VAL A 37 5.07 17.67 6.50
N ASP A 38 6.37 17.69 6.80
CA ASP A 38 7.40 17.47 5.78
C ASP A 38 7.40 16.02 5.26
N VAL A 39 7.14 15.03 6.14
CA VAL A 39 6.98 13.62 5.74
C VAL A 39 5.79 13.44 4.81
N ASP A 40 4.65 14.06 5.13
CA ASP A 40 3.41 13.93 4.36
C ASP A 40 3.59 14.51 2.96
N GLU A 41 4.24 15.68 2.85
CA GLU A 41 4.58 16.27 1.54
C GLU A 41 5.51 15.36 0.73
N TRP A 42 6.54 14.81 1.37
CA TRP A 42 7.43 13.85 0.72
C TRP A 42 6.68 12.59 0.25
N LEU A 43 5.73 12.10 1.04
CA LEU A 43 4.92 10.93 0.73
C LEU A 43 4.02 11.17 -0.48
N ILE A 44 3.40 12.35 -0.58
CA ILE A 44 2.62 12.77 -1.76
C ILE A 44 3.50 12.74 -3.00
N LYS A 45 4.69 13.33 -2.93
CA LYS A 45 5.66 13.32 -4.03
C LYS A 45 6.05 11.91 -4.43
N TYR A 46 6.40 11.06 -3.47
CA TYR A 46 6.76 9.66 -3.71
C TYR A 46 5.62 8.90 -4.41
N ASN A 47 4.40 9.02 -3.90
CA ASN A 47 3.25 8.25 -4.38
C ASN A 47 2.74 8.71 -5.76
N GLN A 48 2.82 10.00 -6.05
CA GLN A 48 2.21 10.59 -7.24
C GLN A 48 3.19 10.89 -8.37
N HIS A 49 4.45 11.18 -8.05
CA HIS A 49 5.42 11.71 -9.02
C HIS A 49 6.62 10.80 -9.26
N ARG A 50 6.85 9.76 -8.45
CA ARG A 50 7.99 8.87 -8.62
C ARG A 50 7.63 7.70 -9.55
N PRO A 51 8.06 7.69 -10.82
CA PRO A 51 7.87 6.53 -11.68
C PRO A 51 8.76 5.37 -11.21
N HIS A 52 8.19 4.17 -11.11
CA HIS A 52 8.96 2.96 -10.85
C HIS A 52 9.11 2.13 -12.12
N SER A 53 10.35 1.98 -12.60
CA SER A 53 10.66 1.17 -13.80
C SER A 53 10.77 -0.33 -13.51
N GLY A 54 10.28 -0.80 -12.35
CA GLY A 54 10.31 -2.22 -12.00
C GLY A 54 9.51 -3.06 -13.01
N LYS A 55 9.88 -4.35 -13.15
CA LYS A 55 9.34 -5.30 -14.13
C LYS A 55 7.80 -5.35 -14.23
N TYR A 56 7.10 -4.98 -13.15
CA TYR A 56 5.63 -5.00 -13.05
C TYR A 56 5.01 -3.61 -12.84
N CYS A 57 5.83 -2.56 -12.73
CA CYS A 57 5.38 -1.19 -12.50
C CYS A 57 5.29 -0.41 -13.82
N TYR A 58 6.01 -0.83 -14.88
CA TYR A 58 5.91 -0.24 -16.23
C TYR A 58 6.08 1.30 -16.28
N GLY A 59 6.89 1.86 -15.37
CA GLY A 59 7.09 3.31 -15.27
C GLY A 59 5.95 4.05 -14.57
N LYS A 60 4.92 3.35 -14.09
CA LYS A 60 3.82 3.94 -13.32
C LYS A 60 4.27 4.36 -11.93
N THR A 61 3.57 5.31 -11.35
CA THR A 61 3.78 5.73 -9.97
C THR A 61 3.16 4.72 -9.00
N PRO A 62 3.56 4.72 -7.70
CA PRO A 62 2.94 3.86 -6.70
C PRO A 62 1.42 3.98 -6.68
N MET A 63 0.90 5.21 -6.76
CA MET A 63 -0.55 5.44 -6.73
C MET A 63 -1.26 4.88 -7.96
N GLN A 64 -0.69 5.08 -9.15
CA GLN A 64 -1.24 4.50 -10.38
C GLN A 64 -1.26 2.96 -10.31
N THR A 65 -0.16 2.34 -9.87
CA THR A 65 -0.08 0.88 -9.70
C THR A 65 -1.11 0.38 -8.69
N PHE A 66 -1.32 1.10 -7.59
CA PHE A 66 -2.32 0.77 -6.59
C PHE A 66 -3.74 0.81 -7.15
N GLN A 67 -4.11 1.87 -7.86
CA GLN A 67 -5.45 1.99 -8.48
C GLN A 67 -5.70 0.89 -9.50
N ASP A 68 -4.72 0.63 -10.37
CA ASP A 68 -4.82 -0.42 -11.39
C ASP A 68 -5.01 -1.81 -10.75
N SER A 69 -4.38 -2.05 -9.60
CA SER A 69 -4.42 -3.35 -8.91
C SER A 69 -5.61 -3.50 -7.96
N LYS A 70 -6.44 -2.46 -7.77
CA LYS A 70 -7.54 -2.45 -6.80
C LYS A 70 -8.56 -3.56 -7.06
N HIS A 71 -8.90 -3.78 -8.33
CA HIS A 71 -9.84 -4.83 -8.74
C HIS A 71 -9.35 -6.24 -8.34
N LEU A 72 -8.04 -6.50 -8.46
CA LEU A 72 -7.44 -7.79 -8.09
C LEU A 72 -7.63 -8.13 -6.60
N ALA A 73 -7.64 -7.12 -5.74
CA ALA A 73 -7.93 -7.30 -4.31
C ALA A 73 -9.41 -7.59 -4.08
N GLN A 74 -10.30 -6.87 -4.78
CA GLN A 74 -11.75 -7.05 -4.68
C GLN A 74 -12.19 -8.46 -5.16
N GLU A 75 -11.65 -8.92 -6.29
CA GLU A 75 -11.92 -10.26 -6.83
C GLU A 75 -11.50 -11.38 -5.87
N LYS A 76 -10.39 -11.20 -5.14
CA LYS A 76 -9.94 -12.18 -4.13
C LYS A 76 -10.82 -12.23 -2.88
N ILE A 77 -11.50 -11.13 -2.55
CA ILE A 77 -12.41 -11.06 -1.40
C ILE A 77 -13.74 -11.78 -1.71
N ILE A 78 -14.20 -11.75 -2.96
CA ILE A 78 -15.48 -12.36 -3.39
C ILE A 78 -15.48 -13.89 -3.19
N ASN A 79 -14.33 -14.56 -3.36
CA ASN A 79 -14.22 -16.01 -3.12
C ASN A 79 -14.38 -16.45 -1.65
N LYS A 80 -14.40 -15.51 -0.68
CA LYS A 80 -14.68 -15.84 0.73
C LYS A 80 -16.17 -15.93 1.07
N ASN A 81 -17.06 -15.33 0.28
CA ASN A 81 -18.51 -15.30 0.57
C ASN A 81 -19.30 -16.43 -0.10
N VAL A 82 -18.68 -17.24 -0.96
CA VAL A 82 -19.38 -18.35 -1.65
C VAL A 82 -19.48 -19.61 -0.77
N GLN A 83 -18.75 -19.71 0.35
CA GLN A 83 -18.84 -20.85 1.27
C GLN A 83 -19.94 -20.73 2.33
N SER A 84 -20.57 -19.56 2.50
CA SER A 84 -21.63 -19.36 3.50
C SER A 84 -23.04 -19.74 3.01
N ASP A 85 -23.27 -19.90 1.71
CA ASP A 85 -24.61 -20.17 1.16
C ASP A 85 -24.95 -21.67 1.07
N SER A 86 -23.99 -22.57 1.35
CA SER A 86 -24.23 -24.03 1.32
C SER A 86 -24.78 -24.63 2.63
N LEU A 87 -24.98 -23.83 3.69
CA LEU A 87 -25.46 -24.33 5.00
C LEU A 87 -26.90 -23.94 5.35
N ILE A 88 -27.61 -23.20 4.50
CA ILE A 88 -28.99 -22.73 4.76
C ILE A 88 -30.10 -23.58 4.11
N ASN A 89 -29.76 -24.60 3.31
CA ASN A 89 -30.75 -25.43 2.59
C ASN A 89 -30.99 -26.83 3.19
N GLN A 90 -30.61 -27.10 4.43
CA GLN A 90 -30.86 -28.40 5.10
C GLN A 90 -31.84 -28.37 6.28
N THR A 91 -32.50 -27.25 6.59
CA THR A 91 -33.38 -27.18 7.78
C THR A 91 -34.88 -27.14 7.48
N ASN A 92 -35.33 -27.46 6.27
CA ASN A 92 -36.76 -27.48 5.94
C ASN A 92 -37.17 -28.71 5.10
N VAL A 93 -36.96 -29.93 5.60
CA VAL A 93 -37.82 -31.07 5.22
C VAL A 93 -37.89 -32.10 6.37
N VAL A 94 -39.13 -32.46 6.73
CA VAL A 94 -39.59 -33.68 7.44
C VAL A 94 -39.82 -33.58 8.97
N ARG A 95 -41.12 -33.40 9.29
CA ARG A 95 -41.91 -33.81 10.49
C ARG A 95 -41.52 -33.30 11.87
#